data_AF-A0A0Q9YLH3-F1
#
_entry.id   AF-A0A0Q9YLH3-F1
#
_cell.length_a   1.000
_cell.length_b   1.000
_cell.length_c   1.000
_cell.angle_alpha   90.00
_cell.angle_beta   90.00
_cell.angle_gamma   90.00
#
_symmetry.space_group_name_H-M   'P 1'
#
loop_
_entity.id
_entity.type
_entity.pdbx_description
1 polymer ?
#
loop_
_entity_poly.entity_id
_entity_poly.type
_entity_poly.pdbx_seq_one_letter_code
_entity_poly.pdbx_strand_id
1 'polypeptide(L)'
;MRIILFECKKALLSPIIVCLLLLFTGWNIFIIYNASDFKEELPIVNELAGKYGARYTDALLATLDNEITTEVAQMNTITEKKTSQTFAGADDFFEQLTFEEQGRYTEKELDTFYDLFLKEMYRSAAASMDESYAGFDIQKIGES
;
A
#
# COMPACT_ATOMS: atom_id res chain seq x y z
N MET A 1 -16.19 36.93 -33.08
CA MET A 1 -15.56 36.26 -31.91
C MET A 1 -16.23 36.52 -30.56
N ARG A 2 -17.17 37.48 -30.40
CA ARG A 2 -17.93 37.67 -29.14
C ARG A 2 -19.06 36.66 -28.93
N ILE A 3 -19.72 36.22 -30.01
CA ILE A 3 -20.89 35.35 -29.97
C ILE A 3 -20.53 33.96 -29.40
N ILE A 4 -19.42 33.38 -29.86
CA ILE A 4 -18.91 32.08 -29.38
C ILE A 4 -18.62 32.13 -27.87
N LEU A 5 -18.04 33.23 -27.37
CA LEU A 5 -17.81 33.45 -25.94
C LEU A 5 -19.10 33.54 -25.13
N PHE A 6 -20.14 34.20 -25.65
CA PHE A 6 -21.44 34.26 -24.99
C PHE A 6 -22.17 32.91 -24.98
N GLU A 7 -22.02 32.09 -26.02
CA GLU A 7 -22.60 30.75 -26.07
C GLU A 7 -21.87 29.78 -25.14
N CYS A 8 -20.54 29.79 -25.11
CA CYS A 8 -19.77 29.00 -24.14
C CYS A 8 -20.10 29.41 -22.69
N LYS A 9 -20.25 30.70 -22.42
CA LYS A 9 -20.65 31.20 -21.10
C LYS A 9 -22.05 30.75 -20.72
N LYS A 10 -22.97 30.69 -21.67
CA LYS A 10 -24.35 30.20 -21.47
C LYS A 10 -24.40 28.70 -21.23
N ALA A 11 -23.56 27.93 -21.92
CA ALA A 11 -23.41 26.49 -21.69
C ALA A 11 -22.83 26.23 -20.29
N LEU A 12 -21.73 26.88 -19.91
CA LEU A 12 -21.07 26.71 -18.61
C LEU A 12 -21.94 27.13 -17.41
N LEU A 13 -22.76 28.17 -17.57
CA LEU A 13 -23.72 28.63 -16.55
C LEU A 13 -25.08 27.96 -16.67
N SER A 14 -25.22 26.96 -17.54
CA SER A 14 -26.45 26.17 -17.61
C SER A 14 -26.63 25.45 -16.27
N PRO A 15 -27.84 25.51 -15.67
CA PRO A 15 -28.09 24.86 -14.39
C PRO A 15 -27.80 23.36 -14.42
N ILE A 16 -27.97 22.72 -15.58
CA ILE A 16 -27.64 21.30 -15.77
C ILE A 16 -26.12 21.07 -15.67
N ILE A 17 -25.31 21.91 -16.31
CA ILE A 17 -23.84 21.77 -16.28
C ILE A 17 -23.31 22.09 -14.88
N VAL A 18 -23.86 23.10 -14.21
CA VAL A 18 -23.47 23.44 -12.83
C VAL A 18 -23.83 22.30 -11.87
N CYS A 19 -25.02 21.71 -11.98
CA CYS A 19 -25.40 20.55 -11.16
C CYS A 19 -24.48 19.34 -11.40
N LEU A 20 -24.16 19.03 -12.67
CA LEU A 20 -23.23 17.95 -13.01
C LEU A 20 -21.82 18.21 -12.47
N LEU A 21 -21.33 19.44 -12.53
CA LEU A 21 -20.04 19.83 -11.96
C LEU A 21 -20.00 19.65 -10.44
N LEU A 22 -21.07 20.06 -9.75
CA LEU A 22 -21.17 19.89 -8.30
C LEU A 22 -21.23 18.41 -7.91
N LEU A 23 -22.00 17.61 -8.65
CA LEU A 23 -22.13 16.17 -8.41
C LEU A 23 -20.79 15.46 -8.67
N PHE A 24 -20.12 15.78 -9.79
CA PHE A 24 -18.80 15.26 -10.11
C PHE A 24 -17.76 15.62 -9.05
N THR A 25 -17.73 16.88 -8.62
CA THR A 25 -16.78 17.36 -7.61
C THR A 25 -17.04 16.69 -6.26
N GLY A 26 -18.30 16.63 -5.83
CA GLY A 26 -18.68 15.96 -4.59
C GLY A 26 -18.35 14.46 -4.59
N TRP A 27 -18.59 13.78 -5.72
CA TRP A 27 -18.23 12.37 -5.89
C TRP A 27 -16.72 12.14 -5.80
N ASN A 28 -15.92 12.98 -6.44
CA ASN A 28 -14.46 12.89 -6.36
C ASN A 28 -13.95 13.18 -4.94
N ILE A 29 -14.51 14.16 -4.23
CA ILE A 29 -14.18 14.42 -2.82
C ILE A 29 -14.54 13.20 -1.96
N PHE A 30 -15.70 12.59 -2.20
CA PHE A 30 -16.10 11.37 -1.50
C PHE A 30 -15.14 10.21 -1.78
N ILE A 31 -14.69 10.01 -3.02
CA ILE A 31 -13.67 9.01 -3.37
C ILE A 31 -12.36 9.29 -2.62
N ILE A 32 -11.87 10.54 -2.65
CA ILE A 32 -10.62 10.92 -1.98
C ILE A 32 -10.72 10.72 -0.46
N TYR A 33 -11.89 11.00 0.12
CA TYR A 33 -12.12 10.82 1.55
C TYR A 33 -12.19 9.34 1.95
N ASN A 34 -12.81 8.48 1.13
CA ASN A 34 -12.87 7.04 1.38
C ASN A 34 -11.57 6.31 1.01
N ALA A 35 -10.71 6.88 0.15
CA ALA A 35 -9.35 6.39 -0.08
C ALA A 35 -8.40 6.64 1.11
N SER A 36 -8.94 6.86 2.32
CA SER A 36 -8.18 7.09 3.56
C SER A 36 -7.34 5.89 3.98
N ASP A 37 -7.50 4.71 3.37
CA ASP A 37 -6.59 3.58 3.56
C ASP A 37 -5.14 4.00 3.25
N PHE A 38 -4.92 4.83 2.22
CA PHE A 38 -3.60 5.42 1.92
C PHE A 38 -3.06 6.32 3.03
N LYS A 39 -3.93 6.88 3.87
CA LYS A 39 -3.56 7.82 4.93
C LYS A 39 -3.04 7.09 6.17
N GLU A 40 -3.46 5.85 6.40
CA GLU A 40 -2.93 4.97 7.45
C GLU A 40 -1.65 4.25 6.99
N GLU A 41 -1.50 3.98 5.70
CA GLU A 41 -0.26 3.39 5.15
C GLU A 41 0.94 4.36 5.16
N LEU A 42 0.71 5.65 4.89
CA LEU A 42 1.77 6.68 4.86
C LEU A 42 2.60 6.81 6.16
N PRO A 43 2.02 6.86 7.37
CA PRO A 43 2.81 6.91 8.60
C PRO A 43 3.62 5.64 8.82
N ILE A 44 3.12 4.46 8.43
CA ILE A 44 3.84 3.19 8.57
C ILE A 44 5.03 3.13 7.61
N VAL A 45 4.84 3.55 6.35
CA VAL A 45 5.95 3.69 5.38
C VAL A 45 6.99 4.70 5.88
N ASN A 46 6.56 5.79 6.49
CA ASN A 46 7.46 6.80 7.04
C ASN A 46 8.18 6.31 8.30
N GLU A 47 7.55 5.47 9.11
CA GLU A 47 8.16 4.77 10.23
C GLU A 47 9.18 3.73 9.76
N LEU A 48 8.84 2.92 8.76
CA LEU A 48 9.77 2.00 8.08
C LEU A 48 10.97 2.75 7.50
N ALA A 49 10.75 3.86 6.79
CA ALA A 49 11.83 4.69 6.25
C ALA A 49 12.68 5.34 7.36
N GLY A 50 12.08 5.69 8.50
CA GLY A 50 12.78 6.23 9.67
C GLY A 50 13.59 5.18 10.42
N LYS A 51 13.07 3.96 10.53
CA LYS A 51 13.65 2.86 11.31
C LYS A 51 14.72 2.10 10.51
N TYR A 52 14.48 1.88 9.22
CA TYR A 52 15.40 1.14 8.34
C TYR A 52 16.25 2.06 7.43
N GLY A 53 15.99 3.37 7.45
CA GLY A 53 16.77 4.38 6.73
C GLY A 53 16.47 4.44 5.22
N ALA A 54 16.59 5.63 4.64
CA ALA A 54 16.46 5.85 3.19
C ALA A 54 17.60 5.23 2.34
N ARG A 55 18.57 4.56 2.99
CA ARG A 55 19.68 3.85 2.35
C ARG A 55 19.65 2.38 2.75
N TYR A 56 19.27 1.54 1.81
CA TYR A 56 19.35 0.08 1.94
C TYR A 56 20.79 -0.33 2.21
N THR A 57 21.03 -0.98 3.35
CA THR A 57 22.31 -1.60 3.68
C THR A 57 22.04 -3.09 3.93
N ASP A 58 22.91 -3.97 3.46
CA ASP A 58 22.71 -5.44 3.57
C ASP A 58 22.41 -5.90 5.00
N ALA A 59 22.99 -5.24 6.01
CA ALA A 59 22.76 -5.54 7.43
C ALA A 59 21.32 -5.22 7.89
N LEU A 60 20.72 -4.17 7.33
CA LEU A 60 19.35 -3.73 7.64
C LEU A 60 18.32 -4.66 6.99
N LEU A 61 18.57 -5.07 5.75
CA LEU A 61 17.79 -6.10 5.06
C LEU A 61 17.85 -7.45 5.78
N ALA A 62 19.05 -7.88 6.22
CA ALA A 62 19.18 -9.11 6.99
C ALA A 62 18.46 -9.06 8.35
N THR A 63 18.36 -7.89 8.97
CA THR A 63 17.60 -7.71 10.21
C THR A 63 16.10 -7.80 9.93
N LEU A 64 15.62 -7.12 8.89
CA LEU A 64 14.23 -7.17 8.45
C LEU A 64 13.79 -8.60 8.10
N ASP A 65 14.64 -9.37 7.39
CA ASP A 65 14.36 -10.77 7.04
C ASP A 65 14.19 -11.67 8.27
N ASN A 66 15.02 -11.46 9.31
CA ASN A 66 14.91 -12.20 10.56
C ASN A 66 13.66 -11.81 11.35
N GLU A 67 13.30 -10.52 11.36
CA GLU A 67 12.08 -10.03 12.00
C GLU A 67 10.83 -10.62 11.30
N ILE A 68 10.76 -10.54 9.97
CA ILE A 68 9.67 -11.14 9.17
C ILE A 68 9.54 -12.63 9.47
N THR A 69 10.65 -13.38 9.43
CA THR A 69 10.63 -14.83 9.70
C THR A 69 10.07 -15.14 11.09
N THR A 70 10.43 -14.33 12.08
CA THR A 70 9.96 -14.48 13.46
C THR A 70 8.47 -14.16 13.57
N GLU A 71 8.02 -13.09 12.92
CA GLU A 71 6.64 -12.63 12.95
C GLU A 71 5.70 -13.59 12.17
N VAL A 72 6.14 -14.15 11.04
CA VAL A 72 5.40 -15.23 10.34
C VAL A 72 5.20 -16.44 11.25
N ALA A 73 6.22 -16.84 12.01
CA ALA A 73 6.10 -17.95 12.96
C ALA A 73 5.09 -17.62 14.09
N GLN A 74 5.07 -16.37 14.56
CA GLN A 74 4.10 -15.92 15.57
C GLN A 74 2.67 -15.89 15.02
N MET A 75 2.48 -15.36 13.80
CA MET A 75 1.21 -15.40 13.10
C MET A 75 0.71 -16.84 12.95
N ASN A 76 1.58 -17.75 12.48
CA ASN A 76 1.24 -19.15 12.31
C ASN A 76 0.88 -19.86 13.63
N THR A 77 1.50 -19.46 14.75
CA THR A 77 1.12 -19.97 16.08
C THR A 77 -0.32 -19.56 16.44
N ILE A 78 -0.76 -18.36 16.05
CA ILE A 78 -2.11 -17.86 16.30
C ILE A 78 -3.12 -18.51 15.35
N THR A 79 -2.82 -18.57 14.05
CA THR A 79 -3.71 -19.16 13.05
C THR A 79 -3.85 -20.66 13.26
N GLU A 80 -2.78 -21.40 13.58
CA GLU A 80 -2.86 -22.83 13.87
C GLU A 80 -3.78 -23.11 15.07
N LYS A 81 -3.71 -22.27 16.10
CA LYS A 81 -4.57 -22.38 17.28
C LYS A 81 -6.05 -22.09 17.00
N LYS A 82 -6.35 -21.21 16.04
CA LYS A 82 -7.72 -20.71 15.78
C LYS A 82 -8.41 -21.39 14.60
N THR A 83 -7.67 -21.71 13.56
CA THR A 83 -8.17 -22.28 12.29
C THR A 83 -7.41 -23.54 11.87
N SER A 84 -6.36 -23.93 12.60
CA SER A 84 -5.52 -25.09 12.26
C SER A 84 -4.88 -24.98 10.87
N GLN A 85 -4.59 -23.75 10.46
CA GLN A 85 -3.93 -23.41 9.21
C GLN A 85 -2.63 -22.67 9.48
N THR A 86 -1.67 -22.85 8.59
CA THR A 86 -0.42 -22.07 8.54
C THR A 86 -0.22 -21.54 7.14
N PHE A 87 0.39 -20.38 7.04
CA PHE A 87 0.57 -19.62 5.81
C PHE A 87 2.05 -19.36 5.56
N ALA A 88 2.41 -19.15 4.30
CA ALA A 88 3.79 -18.85 3.92
C ALA A 88 4.22 -17.43 4.36
N GLY A 89 3.29 -16.49 4.35
CA GLY A 89 3.45 -15.07 4.69
C GLY A 89 2.11 -14.46 5.03
N ALA A 90 2.11 -13.17 5.42
CA ALA A 90 0.87 -12.46 5.71
C ALA A 90 0.06 -12.19 4.44
N ASP A 91 0.72 -12.08 3.28
CA ASP A 91 0.06 -12.00 1.97
C ASP A 91 -0.87 -13.20 1.72
N ASP A 92 -0.35 -14.41 1.88
CA ASP A 92 -1.06 -15.68 1.72
C ASP A 92 -2.23 -15.81 2.73
N PHE A 93 -2.03 -15.33 3.96
CA PHE A 93 -3.10 -15.26 4.95
C PHE A 93 -4.25 -14.35 4.48
N PHE A 94 -3.97 -13.13 4.04
CA PHE A 94 -5.01 -12.18 3.64
C PHE A 94 -5.70 -12.56 2.32
N GLU A 95 -5.01 -13.23 1.39
CA GLU A 95 -5.63 -13.77 0.18
C GLU A 95 -6.67 -14.86 0.48
N GLN A 96 -6.43 -15.65 1.52
CA GLN A 96 -7.31 -16.75 1.93
C GLN A 96 -8.33 -16.36 3.00
N LEU A 97 -8.18 -15.18 3.62
CA LEU A 97 -9.06 -14.74 4.71
C LEU A 97 -10.47 -14.45 4.21
N THR A 98 -11.43 -15.28 4.64
CA THR A 98 -12.84 -15.06 4.37
C THR A 98 -13.48 -14.12 5.38
N PHE A 99 -14.57 -13.44 5.01
CA PHE A 99 -15.33 -12.55 5.91
C PHE A 99 -15.84 -13.30 7.16
N GLU A 100 -16.17 -14.58 7.03
CA GLU A 100 -16.62 -15.44 8.12
C GLU A 100 -15.47 -15.79 9.10
N GLU A 101 -14.24 -15.88 8.59
CA GLU A 101 -13.05 -16.18 9.40
C GLU A 101 -12.45 -14.94 10.04
N GLN A 102 -12.62 -13.76 9.45
CA GLN A 102 -12.18 -12.50 10.02
C GLN A 102 -12.71 -12.29 11.44
N GLY A 103 -13.95 -12.69 11.72
CA GLY A 103 -14.56 -12.62 13.06
C GLY A 103 -13.91 -13.52 14.12
N ARG A 104 -12.98 -14.41 13.75
CA ARG A 104 -12.24 -15.26 14.69
C ARG A 104 -11.00 -14.59 15.27
N TYR A 105 -10.56 -13.49 14.65
CA TYR A 105 -9.39 -12.74 15.07
C TYR A 105 -9.82 -11.46 15.78
N THR A 106 -9.05 -11.08 16.79
CA THR A 106 -9.20 -9.77 17.43
C THR A 106 -8.61 -8.70 16.52
N GLU A 107 -9.12 -7.48 16.63
CA GLU A 107 -8.58 -6.33 15.89
C GLU A 107 -7.07 -6.17 16.08
N LYS A 108 -6.58 -6.39 17.30
CA LYS A 108 -5.14 -6.34 17.60
C LYS A 108 -4.33 -7.44 16.90
N GLU A 109 -4.88 -8.65 16.74
CA GLU A 109 -4.20 -9.72 16.01
C GLU A 109 -4.13 -9.39 14.51
N LEU A 110 -5.23 -8.88 13.95
CA LEU A 110 -5.29 -8.46 12.55
C LEU A 110 -4.33 -7.28 12.26
N ASP A 111 -4.24 -6.32 13.17
CA ASP A 111 -3.31 -5.19 13.08
C ASP A 111 -1.85 -5.67 13.04
N THR A 112 -1.48 -6.63 13.89
CA THR A 112 -0.14 -7.26 13.84
C THR A 112 0.11 -7.99 12.52
N PHE A 113 -0.89 -8.67 11.96
CA PHE A 113 -0.74 -9.35 10.68
C PHE A 113 -0.60 -8.35 9.52
N TYR A 114 -1.26 -7.20 9.62
CA TYR A 114 -1.13 -6.11 8.65
C TYR A 114 0.25 -5.45 8.70
N ASP A 115 0.81 -5.25 9.90
CA ASP A 115 2.19 -4.76 10.06
C ASP A 115 3.21 -5.73 9.42
N LEU A 116 3.01 -7.03 9.61
CA LEU A 116 3.82 -8.06 8.94
C LEU A 116 3.70 -8.00 7.41
N PHE A 117 2.47 -7.88 6.89
CA PHE A 117 2.23 -7.73 5.46
C PHE A 117 2.97 -6.53 4.86
N LEU A 118 2.96 -5.38 5.54
CA LEU A 118 3.68 -4.18 5.11
C LEU A 118 5.19 -4.38 5.09
N LYS A 119 5.76 -5.09 6.08
CA LYS A 119 7.19 -5.43 6.11
C LYS A 119 7.58 -6.35 4.95
N GLU A 120 6.75 -7.36 4.66
CA GLU A 120 6.95 -8.27 3.51
C GLU A 120 6.92 -7.50 2.18
N MET A 121 5.96 -6.59 2.03
CA MET A 121 5.87 -5.70 0.86
C MET A 121 7.12 -4.81 0.74
N TYR A 122 7.59 -4.22 1.84
CA TYR A 122 8.79 -3.38 1.85
C TYR A 122 10.05 -4.18 1.47
N ARG A 123 10.20 -5.40 2.00
CA ARG A 123 11.28 -6.32 1.63
C ARG A 123 11.25 -6.66 0.14
N SER A 124 10.07 -6.98 -0.40
CA SER A 124 9.88 -7.28 -1.83
C SER A 124 10.25 -6.08 -2.71
N ALA A 125 9.82 -4.87 -2.32
CA ALA A 125 10.18 -3.65 -3.01
C ALA A 125 11.71 -3.42 -3.00
N ALA A 126 12.37 -3.60 -1.85
CA ALA A 126 13.83 -3.47 -1.73
C ALA A 126 14.58 -4.48 -2.63
N ALA A 127 14.15 -5.75 -2.64
CA ALA A 127 14.76 -6.77 -3.50
C ALA A 127 14.61 -6.45 -5.00
N SER A 128 13.45 -5.92 -5.41
CA SER A 128 13.20 -5.52 -6.81
C SER A 128 14.08 -4.34 -7.28
N MET A 129 14.50 -3.47 -6.33
CA MET A 129 15.42 -2.37 -6.63
C MET A 129 16.83 -2.91 -6.91
N ASP A 130 17.33 -3.85 -6.12
CA ASP A 130 18.64 -4.47 -6.34
C ASP A 130 18.71 -5.21 -7.68
N GLU A 131 17.66 -5.95 -8.06
CA GLU A 131 17.58 -6.57 -9.40
C GLU A 131 17.59 -5.53 -10.52
N SER A 132 16.85 -4.43 -10.35
CA SER A 132 16.82 -3.34 -11.33
C SER A 132 18.20 -2.68 -11.50
N TYR A 133 18.95 -2.46 -10.41
CA TYR A 133 20.29 -1.89 -10.46
C TYR A 133 21.35 -2.87 -10.97
N ALA A 134 21.22 -4.18 -10.69
CA ALA A 134 22.11 -5.21 -11.24
C ALA A 134 22.00 -5.32 -12.78
N GLY A 135 20.85 -4.94 -13.35
CA GLY A 135 20.65 -4.84 -14.79
C GLY A 135 21.29 -3.60 -15.45
N PHE A 136 21.68 -2.57 -14.66
CA PHE A 136 22.35 -1.38 -15.17
C PHE A 136 23.87 -1.56 -15.16
N ASP A 137 24.45 -1.75 -16.34
CA ASP A 137 25.90 -1.66 -16.53
C ASP A 137 26.35 -0.19 -16.45
N ILE A 138 26.68 0.27 -15.24
CA ILE A 138 27.13 1.64 -14.97
C ILE A 138 28.40 1.97 -15.75
N GLN A 139 29.25 0.98 -16.07
CA GLN A 139 30.46 1.20 -16.89
C GLN A 139 30.10 1.54 -18.33
N LYS A 140 29.07 0.90 -18.91
CA LYS A 140 28.57 1.24 -20.25
C LYS A 140 27.94 2.63 -20.35
N ILE A 141 27.29 3.10 -19.28
CA ILE A 141 26.61 4.40 -19.26
C ILE A 141 27.62 5.54 -19.04
N GLY A 142 28.71 5.29 -18.30
CA GLY A 142 29.74 6.29 -17.99
C GLY A 142 30.75 6.56 -19.12
N GLU A 143 30.82 5.71 -20.15
CA GLU A 143 31.70 5.89 -21.32
C GLU A 143 30.98 6.41 -22.58
N SER A 144 29.75 6.91 -22.46
CA SER A 144 29.03 7.60 -23.57
C SER A 144 29.01 9.11 -23.43
#